data_AF-A0A6N6KFP6-F1
#
_entry.id   AF-A0A6N6KFP6-F1
#
_cell.length_a   1.000
_cell.length_b   1.000
_cell.length_c   1.000
_cell.angle_alpha   90.00
_cell.angle_beta   90.00
_cell.angle_gamma   90.00
#
_symmetry.space_group_name_H-M   'P 1'
#
loop_
_entity.id
_entity.type
_entity.pdbx_description
1 polymer ?
#
loop_
_entity_poly.entity_id
_entity_poly.type
_entity_poly.pdbx_seq_one_letter_code
_entity_poly.pdbx_strand_id
1 'polypeptide(L)'
;MKSTTSNRLNVFIQYPICDIRSLLVKDKRHLKPFPTWDNPLPTKHFVQYFGHLKRRRKGGHDYFHDELYFINGKGGFKLPKLEKVIYEEIRDLQCIFRRLLNDGKSSIRYEVGFTTDKTTFVKFFSKDDRWTFRKLVGRICQIPVQIKNLEENPINTSVLHCGKWLSALYEKASESDYHDEMYDFPLVRQGEMCIVLEYFAKGFRVPRQEDCVAPGLHLSFDWHEVDGKNVGVFLLGKSEGYDLKTLRKTRIGIMRTFAEHQNLTNVLNFVKMPALEFDGDKLSNYLNEKTKFFNKKNEVIKNLILSYYNLIRPEEISAIENRLDQLRLQVKKKVWDHLGDASLKYLLAAEDISEVKKVVSQLISKDMVRESIKVLKTTIAQMNQLDFENSVTGIEARFNTLQRAIIDGTLGFNEMSIEQNKLRLSILTLASMISEEPIGV
;
A
#
# COMPACT_ATOMS: atom_id res chain seq x y z
N MET A 1 6.97 42.14 9.19
CA MET A 1 7.42 41.07 10.10
C MET A 1 7.76 39.83 9.28
N LYS A 2 9.05 39.50 9.11
CA LYS A 2 9.44 38.21 8.53
C LYS A 2 8.91 37.13 9.48
N SER A 3 7.92 36.36 9.04
CA SER A 3 7.53 35.12 9.72
C SER A 3 8.81 34.32 9.89
N THR A 4 9.33 34.27 11.11
CA THR A 4 10.29 33.23 11.50
C THR A 4 9.53 31.94 11.27
N THR A 5 9.71 31.33 10.10
CA THR A 5 9.18 30.01 9.80
C THR A 5 9.73 29.10 10.87
N SER A 6 8.92 28.88 11.91
CA SER A 6 9.37 28.20 13.12
C SER A 6 9.84 26.84 12.66
N ASN A 7 11.09 26.51 13.00
CA ASN A 7 11.73 25.29 12.57
C ASN A 7 11.11 24.07 13.28
N ARG A 8 9.83 23.78 13.08
CA ARG A 8 9.17 22.68 13.79
C ARG A 8 9.53 21.34 13.14
N LEU A 9 9.71 20.33 13.98
CA LEU A 9 9.63 18.94 13.55
C LEU A 9 8.15 18.56 13.50
N ASN A 10 7.71 17.96 12.41
CA ASN A 10 6.40 17.34 12.35
C ASN A 10 6.54 15.82 12.25
N VAL A 11 5.79 15.12 13.10
CA VAL A 11 5.74 13.66 13.13
C VAL A 11 4.35 13.24 12.68
N PHE A 12 4.27 12.38 11.66
CA PHE A 12 3.00 11.85 11.17
C PHE A 12 3.02 10.34 11.31
N ILE A 13 2.03 9.79 12.00
CA ILE A 13 1.89 8.37 12.23
C ILE A 13 0.69 7.88 11.45
N GLN A 14 0.83 6.72 10.81
CA GLN A 14 -0.26 6.06 10.12
C GLN A 14 -0.42 4.61 10.59
N TYR A 15 -1.68 4.22 10.75
CA TYR A 15 -2.10 2.83 10.86
C TYR A 15 -2.94 2.48 9.63
N PRO A 16 -2.38 1.74 8.66
CA PRO A 16 -3.16 1.09 7.63
C PRO A 16 -4.13 0.10 8.28
N ILE A 17 -5.37 0.08 7.79
CA ILE A 17 -6.42 -0.82 8.22
C ILE A 17 -7.03 -1.42 6.96
N CYS A 18 -6.96 -2.74 6.83
CA CYS A 18 -7.50 -3.50 5.72
C CYS A 18 -8.88 -4.05 6.11
N ASP A 19 -9.90 -3.77 5.29
CA ASP A 19 -11.27 -4.27 5.47
C ASP A 19 -11.70 -5.09 4.25
N ILE A 20 -11.76 -6.41 4.40
CA ILE A 20 -12.09 -7.30 3.28
C ILE A 20 -13.58 -7.54 3.10
N ARG A 21 -14.44 -6.99 3.96
CA ARG A 21 -15.88 -7.30 3.95
C ARG A 21 -16.54 -6.95 2.62
N SER A 22 -16.08 -5.91 1.95
CA SER A 22 -16.55 -5.51 0.61
C SER A 22 -16.15 -6.47 -0.53
N LEU A 23 -15.24 -7.42 -0.28
CA LEU A 23 -14.72 -8.36 -1.29
C LEU A 23 -15.30 -9.78 -1.17
N LEU A 24 -16.20 -10.04 -0.21
CA LEU A 24 -16.76 -11.37 0.03
C LEU A 24 -18.05 -11.62 -0.78
N VAL A 25 -18.34 -12.89 -1.11
CA VAL A 25 -19.56 -13.31 -1.87
C VAL A 25 -20.83 -13.00 -1.09
N LYS A 26 -20.80 -13.31 0.21
CA LYS A 26 -21.99 -13.21 1.05
C LYS A 26 -22.24 -11.75 1.42
N ASP A 27 -23.37 -11.25 0.96
CA ASP A 27 -24.03 -10.00 1.36
C ASP A 27 -24.49 -10.01 2.85
N LYS A 28 -23.91 -10.89 3.68
CA LYS A 28 -24.32 -11.16 5.08
C LYS A 28 -23.90 -10.09 6.08
N ARG A 29 -23.35 -8.98 5.62
CA ARG A 29 -23.16 -7.80 6.44
C ARG A 29 -23.74 -6.65 5.65
N HIS A 30 -24.90 -6.16 6.06
CA HIS A 30 -25.31 -4.81 5.71
C HIS A 30 -24.29 -3.87 6.36
N LEU A 31 -23.08 -3.75 5.81
CA LEU A 31 -22.11 -2.77 6.28
C LEU A 31 -22.89 -1.47 6.43
N LYS A 32 -22.88 -0.88 7.64
CA LYS A 32 -23.48 0.45 7.82
C LYS A 32 -22.91 1.26 6.69
N PRO A 33 -23.75 1.89 5.84
CA PRO A 33 -23.28 2.54 4.64
C PRO A 33 -22.17 3.48 5.08
N PHE A 34 -20.93 3.03 4.89
CA PHE A 34 -19.79 3.86 5.17
C PHE A 34 -19.93 4.96 4.14
N PRO A 35 -19.81 6.23 4.51
CA PRO A 35 -19.99 7.29 3.54
C PRO A 35 -19.09 7.01 2.35
N THR A 36 -19.71 6.60 1.24
CA THR A 36 -18.99 6.46 -0.01
C THR A 36 -18.60 7.88 -0.38
N TRP A 37 -17.35 8.04 -0.77
CA TRP A 37 -16.80 9.36 -1.07
C TRP A 37 -17.36 9.96 -2.36
N ASP A 38 -18.25 9.23 -3.03
CA ASP A 38 -18.90 9.64 -4.27
C ASP A 38 -19.84 10.83 -4.03
N ASN A 39 -20.45 10.94 -2.84
CA ASN A 39 -21.26 12.10 -2.46
C ASN A 39 -21.10 12.48 -0.97
N PRO A 40 -19.95 13.06 -0.57
CA PRO A 40 -19.63 13.29 0.83
C PRO A 40 -20.40 14.48 1.39
N LEU A 41 -21.18 14.26 2.45
CA LEU A 41 -21.93 15.29 3.18
C LEU A 41 -21.34 15.52 4.58
N PRO A 42 -20.40 16.48 4.78
CA PRO A 42 -19.65 16.66 6.02
C PRO A 42 -20.49 16.78 7.30
N THR A 43 -21.71 17.32 7.21
CA THR A 43 -22.60 17.50 8.35
C THR A 43 -23.47 16.29 8.66
N LYS A 44 -23.70 15.40 7.69
CA LYS A 44 -24.57 14.22 7.82
C LYS A 44 -23.78 12.93 8.03
N HIS A 45 -22.64 12.82 7.38
CA HIS A 45 -21.83 11.61 7.40
C HIS A 45 -20.92 11.59 8.63
N PHE A 46 -20.90 10.48 9.33
CA PHE A 46 -20.03 10.24 10.48
C PHE A 46 -19.70 8.75 10.56
N VAL A 47 -18.65 8.42 11.32
CA VAL A 47 -18.36 7.04 11.72
C VAL A 47 -18.53 6.97 13.22
N GLN A 48 -19.35 6.04 13.68
CA GLN A 48 -19.63 5.84 15.10
C GLN A 48 -18.31 5.72 15.86
N TYR A 49 -18.25 6.31 17.07
CA TYR A 49 -17.06 6.34 17.94
C TYR A 49 -15.88 7.17 17.46
N PHE A 50 -15.76 7.50 16.17
CA PHE A 50 -14.70 8.37 15.66
C PHE A 50 -15.16 9.83 15.64
N GLY A 51 -16.14 10.15 14.79
CA GLY A 51 -16.67 11.49 14.65
C GLY A 51 -17.24 11.82 13.26
N HIS A 52 -17.52 13.11 13.04
CA HIS A 52 -18.09 13.60 11.79
C HIS A 52 -17.09 13.70 10.66
N LEU A 53 -17.64 13.67 9.45
CA LEU A 53 -16.94 13.92 8.23
C LEU A 53 -16.50 15.38 8.09
N LYS A 54 -15.29 15.59 7.57
CA LYS A 54 -14.69 16.91 7.37
C LYS A 54 -13.95 16.97 6.06
N ARG A 55 -13.94 18.17 5.47
CA ARG A 55 -13.11 18.50 4.30
C ARG A 55 -11.74 19.00 4.75
N ARG A 56 -10.66 18.56 4.10
CA ARG A 56 -9.31 19.07 4.33
C ARG A 56 -9.24 20.54 3.88
N ARG A 57 -9.01 21.47 4.82
CA ARG A 57 -8.91 22.92 4.56
C ARG A 57 -7.87 23.30 3.49
N LYS A 58 -6.75 22.55 3.45
CA LYS A 58 -5.64 22.78 2.50
C LYS A 58 -5.72 21.88 1.25
N GLY A 59 -6.88 21.33 0.94
CA GLY A 59 -7.06 20.36 -0.14
C GLY A 59 -6.46 18.97 0.16
N GLY A 60 -6.72 18.06 -0.79
CA GLY A 60 -6.19 16.70 -0.87
C GLY A 60 -4.97 16.60 -1.78
N HIS A 61 -4.68 15.39 -2.26
CA HIS A 61 -3.69 15.13 -3.29
C HIS A 61 -4.31 15.27 -4.67
N ASP A 62 -3.54 15.65 -5.70
CA ASP A 62 -4.11 15.84 -7.04
C ASP A 62 -4.59 14.52 -7.66
N TYR A 63 -3.92 13.41 -7.33
CA TYR A 63 -4.23 12.08 -7.85
C TYR A 63 -5.13 11.23 -6.94
N PHE A 64 -5.38 11.67 -5.70
CA PHE A 64 -6.17 10.92 -4.71
C PHE A 64 -7.35 11.78 -4.26
N HIS A 65 -8.46 11.68 -4.98
CA HIS A 65 -9.65 12.50 -4.71
C HIS A 65 -10.27 12.18 -3.34
N ASP A 66 -10.14 10.93 -2.87
CA ASP A 66 -10.54 10.48 -1.54
C ASP A 66 -9.75 11.16 -0.40
N GLU A 67 -8.59 11.77 -0.69
CA GLU A 67 -7.83 12.54 0.31
C GLU A 67 -8.47 13.88 0.67
N LEU A 68 -9.44 14.37 -0.10
CA LEU A 68 -10.07 15.66 0.17
C LEU A 68 -10.93 15.63 1.44
N TYR A 69 -11.45 14.46 1.81
CA TYR A 69 -12.33 14.29 2.95
C TYR A 69 -11.77 13.28 3.95
N PHE A 70 -12.15 13.44 5.21
CA PHE A 70 -11.72 12.55 6.29
C PHE A 70 -12.72 12.58 7.44
N ILE A 71 -12.77 11.52 8.20
CA ILE A 71 -13.50 11.45 9.46
C ILE A 71 -12.62 11.99 10.58
N ASN A 72 -13.17 12.90 11.39
CA ASN A 72 -12.46 13.43 12.56
C ASN A 72 -12.24 12.31 13.60
N GLY A 73 -11.01 11.82 13.74
CA GLY A 73 -10.72 10.62 14.52
C GLY A 73 -10.64 10.81 16.04
N LYS A 74 -10.90 12.01 16.57
CA LYS A 74 -10.66 12.35 17.98
C LYS A 74 -11.42 11.46 18.98
N GLY A 75 -12.57 10.90 18.62
CA GLY A 75 -13.37 10.06 19.51
C GLY A 75 -12.74 8.68 19.77
N GLY A 76 -12.15 8.07 18.73
CA GLY A 76 -11.61 6.71 18.79
C GLY A 76 -10.19 6.61 19.33
N PHE A 77 -9.43 7.71 19.26
CA PHE A 77 -8.03 7.78 19.71
C PHE A 77 -7.81 9.00 20.59
N LYS A 78 -7.51 8.76 21.86
CA LYS A 78 -7.20 9.80 22.84
C LYS A 78 -5.71 9.76 23.20
N LEU A 79 -5.18 10.92 23.52
CA LEU A 79 -3.79 11.12 23.92
C LEU A 79 -3.80 11.67 25.35
N PRO A 80 -4.01 10.81 26.37
CA PRO A 80 -4.09 11.27 27.74
C PRO A 80 -2.74 11.84 28.17
N LYS A 81 -2.74 13.03 28.76
CA LYS A 81 -1.55 13.67 29.33
C LYS A 81 -0.41 13.85 28.31
N LEU A 82 -0.72 14.14 27.03
CA LEU A 82 0.29 14.36 25.99
C LEU A 82 1.29 15.47 26.38
N GLU A 83 0.80 16.50 27.06
CA GLU A 83 1.59 17.61 27.59
C GLU A 83 2.62 17.18 28.64
N LYS A 84 2.45 16.00 29.25
CA LYS A 84 3.37 15.42 30.24
C LYS A 84 4.39 14.48 29.62
N VAL A 85 4.30 14.21 28.32
CA VAL A 85 5.27 13.38 27.61
C VAL A 85 6.54 14.21 27.41
N ILE A 86 7.51 14.00 28.29
CA ILE A 86 8.81 14.67 28.29
C ILE A 86 9.87 13.59 28.16
N TYR A 87 10.46 13.50 26.98
CA TYR A 87 11.67 12.74 26.72
C TYR A 87 12.82 13.70 26.48
N GLU A 88 14.06 13.18 26.49
CA GLU A 88 15.21 13.98 26.09
C GLU A 88 15.00 14.47 24.66
N GLU A 89 14.59 13.54 23.79
CA GLU A 89 14.48 13.68 22.34
C GLU A 89 13.19 14.41 21.89
N ILE A 90 12.15 14.40 22.73
CA ILE A 90 10.81 14.91 22.41
C ILE A 90 10.26 15.69 23.60
N ARG A 91 9.97 16.97 23.39
CA ARG A 91 9.33 17.84 24.38
C ARG A 91 8.22 18.64 23.73
N ASP A 92 7.30 19.19 24.52
CA ASP A 92 6.25 20.10 24.05
C ASP A 92 5.44 19.55 22.86
N LEU A 93 5.15 18.25 22.88
CA LEU A 93 4.50 17.57 21.77
C LEU A 93 3.04 18.02 21.66
N GLN A 94 2.68 18.60 20.53
CA GLN A 94 1.31 19.05 20.26
C GLN A 94 0.65 18.18 19.19
N CYS A 95 -0.52 17.64 19.49
CA CYS A 95 -1.33 16.93 18.49
C CYS A 95 -1.97 17.93 17.52
N ILE A 96 -1.57 17.87 16.25
CA ILE A 96 -2.09 18.69 15.16
C ILE A 96 -3.44 18.15 14.68
N PHE A 97 -3.52 16.83 14.48
CA PHE A 97 -4.73 16.17 13.98
C PHE A 97 -4.78 14.69 14.31
N ARG A 98 -6.01 14.17 14.23
CA ARG A 98 -6.38 12.75 14.29
C ARG A 98 -7.45 12.53 13.23
N ARG A 99 -7.22 11.64 12.27
CA ARG A 99 -8.07 11.48 11.09
C ARG A 99 -8.22 10.02 10.73
N LEU A 100 -9.41 9.62 10.33
CA LEU A 100 -9.68 8.34 9.70
C LEU A 100 -10.03 8.62 8.23
N LEU A 101 -9.31 7.98 7.33
CA LEU A 101 -9.56 8.00 5.89
C LEU A 101 -9.99 6.61 5.44
N ASN A 102 -10.80 6.57 4.41
CA ASN A 102 -11.25 5.34 3.76
C ASN A 102 -11.15 5.61 2.25
N ASP A 103 -10.95 4.60 1.41
CA ASP A 103 -11.05 4.74 -0.05
C ASP A 103 -12.43 4.35 -0.59
N GLY A 104 -13.37 4.00 0.29
CA GLY A 104 -14.68 3.46 -0.04
C GLY A 104 -14.65 1.97 -0.38
N LYS A 105 -13.49 1.31 -0.28
CA LYS A 105 -13.28 -0.10 -0.65
C LYS A 105 -12.74 -0.88 0.54
N SER A 106 -11.46 -1.26 0.51
CA SER A 106 -10.83 -2.07 1.55
C SER A 106 -9.68 -1.34 2.25
N SER A 107 -9.31 -0.13 1.81
CA SER A 107 -8.17 0.59 2.35
C SER A 107 -8.60 1.72 3.27
N ILE A 108 -8.43 1.49 4.57
CA ILE A 108 -8.62 2.48 5.62
C ILE A 108 -7.27 2.93 6.16
N ARG A 109 -7.19 4.19 6.61
CA ARG A 109 -6.01 4.76 7.26
C ARG A 109 -6.42 5.54 8.48
N TYR A 110 -5.78 5.26 9.60
CA TYR A 110 -5.83 6.16 10.75
C TYR A 110 -4.54 6.98 10.82
N GLU A 111 -4.64 8.31 10.74
CA GLU A 111 -3.49 9.23 10.76
C GLU A 111 -3.51 10.12 12.01
N VAL A 112 -2.33 10.25 12.63
CA VAL A 112 -2.09 11.17 13.75
C VAL A 112 -0.92 12.08 13.41
N GLY A 113 -1.10 13.38 13.55
CA GLY A 113 -0.03 14.36 13.34
C GLY A 113 0.37 15.01 14.66
N PHE A 114 1.67 15.10 14.90
CA PHE A 114 2.27 15.83 16.01
C PHE A 114 3.25 16.89 15.52
N THR A 115 3.45 17.93 16.32
CA THR A 115 4.49 18.94 16.10
C THR A 115 5.23 19.21 17.40
N THR A 116 6.52 19.52 17.30
CA THR A 116 7.39 19.90 18.43
C THR A 116 8.38 20.98 17.97
N ASP A 117 8.93 21.76 18.90
CA ASP A 117 9.89 22.81 18.63
C ASP A 117 11.30 22.27 18.27
N LYS A 118 12.04 23.01 17.43
CA LYS A 118 13.36 22.63 16.88
C LYS A 118 14.44 22.47 17.93
N THR A 119 14.37 23.29 18.98
CA THR A 119 15.49 23.55 19.89
C THR A 119 15.94 22.28 20.58
N THR A 120 14.99 21.39 20.88
CA THR A 120 15.24 20.03 21.36
C THR A 120 15.93 19.21 20.27
N PHE A 121 15.39 19.18 19.05
CA PHE A 121 15.80 18.25 17.99
C PHE A 121 17.21 18.48 17.41
N VAL A 122 17.63 19.72 17.14
CA VAL A 122 18.95 19.99 16.51
C VAL A 122 20.11 19.54 17.40
N LYS A 123 19.93 19.59 18.72
CA LYS A 123 20.98 19.12 19.66
C LYS A 123 21.19 17.62 19.59
N PHE A 124 20.18 16.84 19.21
CA PHE A 124 20.26 15.38 19.14
C PHE A 124 20.98 14.87 17.89
N PHE A 125 20.77 15.51 16.74
CA PHE A 125 21.30 15.04 15.45
C PHE A 125 22.62 15.69 15.02
N SER A 126 23.18 16.59 15.84
CA SER A 126 24.51 17.17 15.61
C SER A 126 25.64 16.19 15.94
N LYS A 127 25.34 15.13 16.71
CA LYS A 127 26.24 14.00 16.95
C LYS A 127 25.84 12.89 16.00
N ASP A 128 26.80 12.34 15.27
CA ASP A 128 26.61 11.34 14.21
C ASP A 128 26.18 9.98 14.78
N ASP A 129 24.99 9.93 15.38
CA ASP A 129 24.58 8.82 16.22
C ASP A 129 23.24 8.23 15.77
N ARG A 130 23.34 7.15 14.97
CA ARG A 130 22.21 6.30 14.58
C ARG A 130 21.38 5.85 15.78
N TRP A 131 22.00 5.70 16.95
CA TRP A 131 21.30 5.29 18.17
C TRP A 131 20.32 6.36 18.66
N THR A 132 20.69 7.64 18.54
CA THR A 132 19.82 8.77 18.89
C THR A 132 18.56 8.81 18.01
N PHE A 133 18.69 8.49 16.71
CA PHE A 133 17.52 8.34 15.83
C PHE A 133 16.61 7.18 16.24
N ARG A 134 17.18 6.01 16.53
CA ARG A 134 16.42 4.85 17.00
C ARG A 134 15.68 5.13 18.30
N LYS A 135 16.32 5.85 19.22
CA LYS A 135 15.70 6.32 20.47
C LYS A 135 14.50 7.20 20.21
N LEU A 136 14.64 8.21 19.35
CA LEU A 136 13.52 9.08 18.98
C LEU A 136 12.32 8.27 18.47
N VAL A 137 12.55 7.35 17.52
CA VAL A 137 11.50 6.48 16.98
C VAL A 137 10.87 5.65 18.11
N GLY A 138 11.69 5.04 18.98
CA GLY A 138 11.21 4.32 20.16
C GLY A 138 10.36 5.18 21.09
N ARG A 139 10.75 6.44 21.34
CA ARG A 139 9.96 7.38 22.16
C ARG A 139 8.64 7.78 21.53
N ILE A 140 8.60 7.98 20.21
CA ILE A 140 7.34 8.21 19.48
C ILE A 140 6.42 7.00 19.64
N CYS A 141 6.95 5.79 19.45
CA CYS A 141 6.24 4.53 19.61
C CYS A 141 5.67 4.31 21.02
N GLN A 142 6.32 4.89 22.04
CA GLN A 142 5.93 4.79 23.45
C GLN A 142 4.91 5.84 23.91
N ILE A 143 4.54 6.81 23.07
CA ILE A 143 3.55 7.84 23.44
C ILE A 143 2.27 7.14 23.93
N PRO A 144 1.77 7.47 25.14
CA PRO A 144 0.59 6.83 25.69
C PRO A 144 -0.66 7.25 24.93
N VAL A 145 -1.51 6.28 24.63
CA VAL A 145 -2.78 6.47 23.93
C VAL A 145 -3.89 5.70 24.65
N GLN A 146 -5.11 6.16 24.46
CA GLN A 146 -6.30 5.49 24.95
C GLN A 146 -7.27 5.28 23.79
N ILE A 147 -7.62 4.02 23.54
CA ILE A 147 -8.57 3.61 22.51
C ILE A 147 -9.91 3.32 23.18
N LYS A 148 -11.00 3.79 22.55
CA LYS A 148 -12.34 3.49 23.05
C LYS A 148 -12.59 1.98 22.91
N ASN A 149 -12.97 1.33 24.02
CA ASN A 149 -13.53 -0.02 24.03
C ASN A 149 -15.06 0.10 24.16
N LEU A 150 -15.80 -0.79 23.52
CA LEU A 150 -17.28 -0.73 23.50
C LEU A 150 -17.90 -1.54 24.64
N GLU A 151 -17.25 -2.63 25.02
CA GLU A 151 -17.78 -3.59 25.99
C GLU A 151 -17.16 -3.40 27.38
N GLU A 152 -16.05 -2.65 27.47
CA GLU A 152 -15.28 -2.52 28.70
C GLU A 152 -14.69 -1.11 28.86
N ASN A 153 -13.80 -0.96 29.84
CA ASN A 153 -13.01 0.24 30.04
C ASN A 153 -12.16 0.57 28.80
N PRO A 154 -11.90 1.87 28.54
CA PRO A 154 -10.99 2.28 27.47
C PRO A 154 -9.62 1.59 27.59
N ILE A 155 -9.09 1.13 26.47
CA ILE A 155 -7.81 0.42 26.42
C ILE A 155 -6.69 1.45 26.45
N ASN A 156 -5.93 1.44 27.54
CA ASN A 156 -4.71 2.24 27.68
C ASN A 156 -3.53 1.46 27.09
N THR A 157 -2.83 2.04 26.14
CA THR A 157 -1.72 1.40 25.44
C THR A 157 -0.76 2.47 24.91
N SER A 158 0.13 2.13 23.98
CA SER A 158 1.00 3.07 23.29
C SER A 158 0.64 3.22 21.82
N VAL A 159 1.19 4.26 21.19
CA VAL A 159 1.17 4.46 19.73
C VAL A 159 1.55 3.18 18.99
N LEU A 160 2.58 2.44 19.43
CA LEU A 160 3.03 1.22 18.75
C LEU A 160 2.02 0.06 18.81
N HIS A 161 1.24 -0.04 19.89
CA HIS A 161 0.37 -1.19 20.16
C HIS A 161 -1.11 -0.93 19.93
N CYS A 162 -1.51 0.30 19.59
CA CYS A 162 -2.93 0.64 19.45
C CYS A 162 -3.58 0.21 18.12
N GLY A 163 -2.82 -0.13 17.08
CA GLY A 163 -3.38 -0.41 15.75
C GLY A 163 -4.44 -1.53 15.75
N LYS A 164 -4.22 -2.63 16.49
CA LYS A 164 -5.16 -3.76 16.60
C LYS A 164 -6.49 -3.32 17.21
N TRP A 165 -6.42 -2.46 18.22
CA TRP A 165 -7.60 -1.93 18.90
C TRP A 165 -8.32 -0.90 18.03
N LEU A 166 -7.59 -0.11 17.25
CA LEU A 166 -8.17 0.81 16.26
C LEU A 166 -8.89 0.06 15.14
N SER A 167 -8.32 -1.03 14.61
CA SER A 167 -8.97 -1.84 13.57
C SER A 167 -10.21 -2.53 14.10
N ALA A 168 -10.18 -3.07 15.32
CA ALA A 168 -11.35 -3.66 15.97
C ALA A 168 -12.45 -2.62 16.24
N LEU A 169 -12.08 -1.44 16.74
CA LEU A 169 -13.03 -0.33 16.93
C LEU A 169 -13.65 0.12 15.61
N TYR A 170 -12.86 0.17 14.53
CA TYR A 170 -13.36 0.46 13.19
C TYR A 170 -14.33 -0.62 12.69
N GLU A 171 -13.99 -1.90 12.84
CA GLU A 171 -14.86 -3.02 12.45
C GLU A 171 -16.23 -2.90 13.10
N LYS A 172 -16.26 -2.70 14.42
CA LYS A 172 -17.49 -2.50 15.19
C LYS A 172 -18.24 -1.22 14.82
N ALA A 173 -17.52 -0.12 14.58
CA ALA A 173 -18.13 1.15 14.17
C ALA A 173 -18.85 1.09 12.81
N SER A 174 -18.49 0.11 11.97
CA SER A 174 -18.98 -0.05 10.60
C SER A 174 -19.84 -1.30 10.40
N GLU A 175 -20.07 -2.07 11.46
CA GLU A 175 -20.94 -3.25 11.47
C GLU A 175 -22.43 -2.83 11.56
N SER A 176 -23.30 -3.46 10.76
CA SER A 176 -24.76 -3.36 10.95
C SER A 176 -25.18 -3.96 12.28
N ASP A 177 -26.33 -3.53 12.75
CA ASP A 177 -27.01 -4.14 13.91
C ASP A 177 -27.59 -5.54 13.57
N TYR A 178 -27.41 -6.03 12.34
CA TYR A 178 -27.82 -7.37 11.89
C TYR A 178 -26.70 -8.38 12.16
N HIS A 179 -26.90 -9.23 13.16
CA HIS A 179 -25.97 -10.28 13.59
C HIS A 179 -26.33 -11.61 12.92
N ASP A 180 -25.97 -11.77 11.65
CA ASP A 180 -25.92 -13.11 11.05
C ASP A 180 -24.56 -13.75 11.39
N GLU A 181 -24.51 -15.09 11.47
CA GLU A 181 -23.36 -15.91 11.91
C GLU A 181 -21.98 -15.23 11.72
N MET A 182 -21.36 -14.78 12.81
CA MET A 182 -20.05 -14.15 12.76
C MET A 182 -18.99 -15.19 12.43
N TYR A 183 -18.05 -14.84 11.55
CA TYR A 183 -16.81 -15.59 11.41
C TYR A 183 -16.05 -15.52 12.73
N ASP A 184 -15.43 -16.63 13.15
CA ASP A 184 -14.60 -16.71 14.37
C ASP A 184 -13.30 -15.88 14.31
N PHE A 185 -13.09 -15.12 13.24
CA PHE A 185 -11.90 -14.31 13.03
C PHE A 185 -12.25 -12.92 12.46
N PRO A 186 -11.41 -11.90 12.77
CA PRO A 186 -11.68 -10.54 12.35
C PRO A 186 -11.52 -10.38 10.83
N LEU A 187 -12.48 -9.69 10.21
CA LEU A 187 -12.43 -9.35 8.78
C LEU A 187 -11.78 -7.99 8.52
N VAL A 188 -11.46 -7.26 9.59
CA VAL A 188 -10.68 -6.04 9.54
C VAL A 188 -9.35 -6.27 10.27
N ARG A 189 -8.23 -5.97 9.60
CA ARG A 189 -6.87 -6.13 10.17
C ARG A 189 -6.07 -4.85 10.07
N GLN A 190 -5.21 -4.63 11.07
CA GLN A 190 -4.17 -3.60 10.97
C GLN A 190 -3.08 -4.06 9.98
N GLY A 191 -2.52 -3.13 9.21
CA GLY A 191 -1.21 -3.27 8.59
C GLY A 191 -0.09 -2.82 9.55
N GLU A 192 1.14 -2.85 9.06
CA GLU A 192 2.28 -2.31 9.81
C GLU A 192 2.19 -0.78 9.94
N MET A 193 2.68 -0.24 11.05
CA MET A 193 2.66 1.20 11.31
C MET A 193 3.76 1.90 10.50
N CYS A 194 3.48 3.11 10.00
CA CYS A 194 4.54 4.00 9.51
C CYS A 194 4.58 5.34 10.23
N ILE A 195 5.78 5.91 10.25
CA ILE A 195 6.08 7.24 10.76
C ILE A 195 6.73 8.04 9.63
N VAL A 196 6.23 9.25 9.37
CA VAL A 196 6.91 10.24 8.51
C VAL A 196 7.39 11.39 9.38
N LEU A 197 8.67 11.68 9.33
CA LEU A 197 9.30 12.80 10.03
C LEU A 197 9.65 13.89 9.02
N GLU A 198 9.00 15.04 9.13
CA GLU A 198 9.35 16.22 8.33
C GLU A 198 10.33 17.11 9.10
N TYR A 199 11.50 17.35 8.51
CA TYR A 199 12.57 18.14 9.13
C TYR A 199 13.21 19.11 8.13
N PHE A 200 13.94 20.10 8.66
CA PHE A 200 14.75 21.01 7.85
C PHE A 200 16.15 20.42 7.66
N ALA A 201 16.58 20.25 6.41
CA ALA A 201 17.82 19.54 6.07
C ALA A 201 19.09 20.24 6.61
N LYS A 202 19.07 21.56 6.77
CA LYS A 202 20.22 22.32 7.28
C LYS A 202 20.59 21.87 8.70
N GLY A 203 21.72 21.18 8.82
CA GLY A 203 22.26 20.69 10.08
C GLY A 203 21.68 19.35 10.55
N PHE A 204 20.93 18.64 9.70
CA PHE A 204 20.46 17.30 9.97
C PHE A 204 21.22 16.32 9.08
N ARG A 205 21.89 15.32 9.68
CA ARG A 205 22.48 14.21 8.94
C ARG A 205 21.50 13.04 8.98
N VAL A 206 21.06 12.58 7.82
CA VAL A 206 20.24 11.36 7.74
C VAL A 206 21.14 10.14 7.94
N PRO A 207 20.70 9.14 8.71
CA PRO A 207 21.51 7.95 8.99
C PRO A 207 21.74 6.99 7.79
N ARG A 208 21.17 7.26 6.61
CA ARG A 208 21.16 6.39 5.42
C ARG A 208 21.13 7.19 4.11
N GLN A 209 21.22 6.47 2.99
CA GLN A 209 21.06 7.02 1.64
C GLN A 209 19.81 7.89 1.57
N GLU A 210 20.03 9.13 1.15
CA GLU A 210 18.99 10.10 0.85
C GLU A 210 18.82 10.14 -0.66
N ASP A 211 17.58 9.97 -1.10
CA ASP A 211 17.22 10.18 -2.49
C ASP A 211 16.58 11.56 -2.66
N CYS A 212 17.02 12.29 -3.69
CA CYS A 212 16.45 13.58 -4.04
C CYS A 212 15.15 13.35 -4.82
N VAL A 213 14.00 13.62 -4.18
CA VAL A 213 12.67 13.44 -4.80
C VAL A 213 12.30 14.64 -5.68
N ALA A 214 12.75 15.82 -5.27
CA ALA A 214 12.61 17.07 -6.01
C ALA A 214 13.72 18.04 -5.54
N PRO A 215 14.06 19.09 -6.31
CA PRO A 215 15.07 20.07 -5.89
C PRO A 215 14.79 20.64 -4.48
N GLY A 216 15.65 20.32 -3.51
CA GLY A 216 15.51 20.73 -2.11
C GLY A 216 14.53 19.90 -1.27
N LEU A 217 14.11 18.73 -1.75
CA LEU A 217 13.32 17.74 -1.02
C LEU A 217 14.01 16.38 -1.06
N HIS A 218 14.41 15.92 0.12
CA HIS A 218 15.14 14.69 0.34
C HIS A 218 14.22 13.68 1.03
N LEU A 219 14.27 12.44 0.59
CA LEU A 219 13.54 11.33 1.18
C LEU A 219 14.52 10.22 1.52
N SER A 220 14.38 9.68 2.71
CA SER A 220 15.04 8.44 3.12
C SER A 220 14.04 7.56 3.84
N PHE A 221 14.31 6.26 3.87
CA PHE A 221 13.45 5.27 4.48
C PHE A 221 14.27 4.24 5.25
N ASP A 222 13.75 3.83 6.41
CA ASP A 222 14.29 2.71 7.16
C ASP A 222 13.19 1.94 7.90
N TRP A 223 13.41 0.64 8.09
CA TRP A 223 12.67 -0.20 9.01
C TRP A 223 13.32 -0.17 10.39
N HIS A 224 12.51 0.11 11.40
CA HIS A 224 12.92 0.10 12.79
C HIS A 224 12.17 -0.98 13.55
N GLU A 225 12.92 -1.88 14.19
CA GLU A 225 12.34 -2.79 15.16
C GLU A 225 12.19 -2.08 16.52
N VAL A 226 10.97 -2.03 17.03
CA VAL A 226 10.64 -1.50 18.35
C VAL A 226 9.70 -2.49 19.03
N ASP A 227 10.08 -2.98 20.22
CA ASP A 227 9.33 -4.00 20.98
C ASP A 227 8.87 -5.20 20.12
N GLY A 228 9.78 -5.71 19.28
CA GLY A 228 9.54 -6.86 18.38
C GLY A 228 8.64 -6.56 17.17
N LYS A 229 8.32 -5.28 16.91
CA LYS A 229 7.52 -4.87 15.75
C LYS A 229 8.33 -4.01 14.79
N ASN A 230 8.13 -4.24 13.49
CA ASN A 230 8.67 -3.39 12.46
C ASN A 230 7.84 -2.12 12.30
N VAL A 231 8.53 -0.98 12.27
CA VAL A 231 7.96 0.35 12.04
C VAL A 231 8.66 0.95 10.83
N GLY A 232 7.89 1.27 9.79
CA GLY A 232 8.43 1.94 8.62
C GLY A 232 8.62 3.43 8.91
N VAL A 233 9.85 3.94 8.79
CA VAL A 233 10.15 5.35 9.09
C VAL A 233 10.65 6.06 7.85
N PHE A 234 9.88 7.06 7.41
CA PHE A 234 10.26 7.96 6.32
C PHE A 234 10.79 9.27 6.88
N LEU A 235 11.93 9.69 6.36
CA LEU A 235 12.59 10.95 6.67
C LEU A 235 12.40 11.90 5.49
N LEU A 236 11.56 12.92 5.66
CA LEU A 236 11.25 13.89 4.62
C LEU A 236 11.93 15.24 4.93
N GLY A 237 13.14 15.40 4.41
CA GLY A 237 13.99 16.56 4.60
C GLY A 237 13.70 17.65 3.59
N LYS A 238 13.61 18.91 4.03
CA LYS A 238 13.41 20.05 3.11
C LYS A 238 14.45 21.14 3.30
N SER A 239 14.84 21.77 2.19
CA SER A 239 15.68 22.95 2.20
C SER A 239 14.93 24.19 2.69
N GLU A 240 15.68 25.25 3.00
CA GLU A 240 15.11 26.55 3.33
C GLU A 240 14.31 27.11 2.14
N GLY A 241 13.16 27.73 2.40
CA GLY A 241 12.27 28.27 1.35
C GLY A 241 11.50 27.23 0.52
N TYR A 242 11.65 25.93 0.77
CA TYR A 242 10.96 24.88 0.00
C TYR A 242 9.43 25.01 0.07
N ASP A 243 8.75 24.73 -1.05
CA ASP A 243 7.29 24.80 -1.17
C ASP A 243 6.60 23.81 -0.22
N LEU A 244 5.91 24.37 0.78
CA LEU A 244 5.17 23.60 1.77
C LEU A 244 3.97 22.86 1.18
N LYS A 245 3.44 23.31 0.03
CA LYS A 245 2.34 22.61 -0.66
C LYS A 245 2.86 21.30 -1.27
N THR A 246 3.99 21.35 -1.96
CA THR A 246 4.66 20.16 -2.51
C THR A 246 5.09 19.21 -1.41
N LEU A 247 5.74 19.69 -0.34
CA LEU A 247 6.08 18.87 0.84
C LEU A 247 4.87 18.10 1.37
N ARG A 248 3.73 18.82 1.53
CA ARG A 248 2.49 18.24 2.01
C ARG A 248 1.95 17.16 1.07
N LYS A 249 1.99 17.40 -0.24
CA LYS A 249 1.54 16.43 -1.25
C LYS A 249 2.43 15.20 -1.21
N THR A 250 3.74 15.37 -1.18
CA THR A 250 4.71 14.28 -1.08
C THR A 250 4.46 13.42 0.16
N ARG A 251 4.29 14.02 1.34
CA ARG A 251 3.93 13.28 2.57
C ARG A 251 2.64 12.47 2.37
N ILE A 252 1.59 13.07 1.80
CA ILE A 252 0.32 12.37 1.57
C ILE A 252 0.53 11.20 0.60
N GLY A 253 1.27 11.40 -0.49
CA GLY A 253 1.60 10.35 -1.45
C GLY A 253 2.38 9.20 -0.81
N ILE A 254 3.36 9.50 0.04
CA ILE A 254 4.12 8.49 0.80
C ILE A 254 3.20 7.65 1.67
N MET A 255 2.44 8.33 2.52
CA MET A 255 1.51 7.71 3.46
C MET A 255 0.43 6.90 2.74
N ARG A 256 -0.11 7.39 1.60
CA ARG A 256 -1.08 6.65 0.78
C ARG A 256 -0.46 5.39 0.19
N THR A 257 0.69 5.52 -0.46
CA THR A 257 1.36 4.39 -1.13
C THR A 257 1.72 3.29 -0.14
N PHE A 258 2.22 3.66 1.05
CA PHE A 258 2.49 2.70 2.13
C PHE A 258 1.23 1.97 2.58
N ALA A 259 0.13 2.68 2.83
CA ALA A 259 -1.13 2.06 3.23
C ALA A 259 -1.68 1.10 2.17
N GLU A 260 -1.64 1.49 0.90
CA GLU A 260 -2.10 0.65 -0.20
C GLU A 260 -1.30 -0.64 -0.32
N HIS A 261 0.02 -0.57 -0.11
CA HIS A 261 0.87 -1.76 -0.08
C HIS A 261 0.49 -2.68 1.08
N GLN A 262 0.39 -2.15 2.30
CA GLN A 262 0.02 -2.93 3.48
C GLN A 262 -1.38 -3.56 3.35
N ASN A 263 -2.32 -2.84 2.73
CA ASN A 263 -3.66 -3.34 2.48
C ASN A 263 -3.68 -4.44 1.41
N LEU A 264 -2.92 -4.29 0.32
CA LEU A 264 -2.77 -5.34 -0.67
C LEU A 264 -2.21 -6.61 -0.02
N THR A 265 -1.13 -6.53 0.74
CA THR A 265 -0.55 -7.67 1.48
C THR A 265 -1.57 -8.35 2.40
N ASN A 266 -2.36 -7.56 3.14
CA ASN A 266 -3.40 -8.08 4.01
C ASN A 266 -4.53 -8.78 3.23
N VAL A 267 -5.02 -8.19 2.12
CA VAL A 267 -6.01 -8.83 1.25
C VAL A 267 -5.50 -10.17 0.74
N LEU A 268 -4.26 -10.23 0.27
CA LEU A 268 -3.66 -11.45 -0.25
C LEU A 268 -3.52 -12.51 0.85
N ASN A 269 -3.20 -12.11 2.08
CA ASN A 269 -3.18 -13.01 3.22
C ASN A 269 -4.57 -13.53 3.60
N PHE A 270 -5.62 -12.73 3.43
CA PHE A 270 -7.00 -13.20 3.59
C PHE A 270 -7.42 -14.17 2.47
N VAL A 271 -7.00 -13.94 1.22
CA VAL A 271 -7.27 -14.85 0.09
C VAL A 271 -6.68 -16.24 0.30
N LYS A 272 -5.59 -16.34 1.07
CA LYS A 272 -5.00 -17.62 1.48
C LYS A 272 -5.83 -18.37 2.53
N MET A 273 -6.81 -17.75 3.18
CA MET A 273 -7.64 -18.39 4.20
C MET A 273 -8.79 -19.17 3.55
N PRO A 274 -8.85 -20.51 3.69
CA PRO A 274 -9.87 -21.33 3.00
C PRO A 274 -11.29 -21.11 3.53
N ALA A 275 -11.44 -20.55 4.74
CA ALA A 275 -12.73 -20.26 5.37
C ALA A 275 -13.47 -19.06 4.73
N LEU A 276 -12.79 -18.27 3.89
CA LEU A 276 -13.37 -17.08 3.26
C LEU A 276 -13.80 -17.36 1.82
N GLU A 277 -15.03 -17.00 1.51
CA GLU A 277 -15.58 -17.06 0.16
C GLU A 277 -15.56 -15.66 -0.46
N PHE A 278 -14.65 -15.44 -1.41
CA PHE A 278 -14.47 -14.17 -2.10
C PHE A 278 -15.36 -14.05 -3.33
N ASP A 279 -15.93 -12.87 -3.52
CA ASP A 279 -16.55 -12.48 -4.78
C ASP A 279 -15.45 -12.32 -5.81
N GLY A 280 -15.38 -13.26 -6.76
CA GLY A 280 -14.32 -13.34 -7.75
C GLY A 280 -14.20 -12.08 -8.60
N ASP A 281 -15.32 -11.45 -8.94
CA ASP A 281 -15.34 -10.25 -9.77
C ASP A 281 -14.87 -9.04 -8.97
N LYS A 282 -15.38 -8.86 -7.74
CA LYS A 282 -14.93 -7.76 -6.85
C LYS A 282 -13.46 -7.88 -6.51
N LEU A 283 -12.99 -9.09 -6.18
CA LEU A 283 -11.58 -9.34 -5.87
C LEU A 283 -10.69 -9.11 -7.10
N SER A 284 -11.07 -9.62 -8.27
CA SER A 284 -10.32 -9.41 -9.52
C SER A 284 -10.23 -7.92 -9.86
N ASN A 285 -11.35 -7.19 -9.81
CA ASN A 285 -11.40 -5.76 -10.05
C ASN A 285 -10.51 -4.98 -9.07
N TYR A 286 -10.57 -5.33 -7.78
CA TYR A 286 -9.72 -4.76 -6.75
C TYR A 286 -8.23 -4.98 -7.05
N LEU A 287 -7.82 -6.23 -7.33
CA LEU A 287 -6.43 -6.57 -7.59
C LEU A 287 -5.91 -5.89 -8.86
N ASN A 288 -6.73 -5.82 -9.92
CA ASN A 288 -6.38 -5.12 -11.16
C ASN A 288 -6.21 -3.62 -10.93
N GLU A 289 -7.09 -2.99 -10.15
CA GLU A 289 -6.98 -1.57 -9.80
C GLU A 289 -5.72 -1.28 -8.98
N LYS A 290 -5.45 -2.08 -7.93
CA LYS A 290 -4.25 -1.90 -7.11
C LYS A 290 -2.97 -2.19 -7.90
N THR A 291 -2.99 -3.17 -8.80
CA THR A 291 -1.86 -3.44 -9.72
C THR A 291 -1.64 -2.27 -10.67
N LYS A 292 -2.70 -1.70 -11.27
CA LYS A 292 -2.60 -0.47 -12.08
C LYS A 292 -2.06 0.71 -11.28
N PHE A 293 -2.53 0.87 -10.04
CA PHE A 293 -2.00 1.85 -9.10
C PHE A 293 -0.49 1.67 -8.93
N PHE A 294 0.01 0.43 -8.79
CA PHE A 294 1.44 0.12 -8.67
C PHE A 294 2.24 0.12 -9.97
N ASN A 295 1.61 0.01 -11.14
CA ASN A 295 2.30 0.02 -12.44
C ASN A 295 2.36 1.39 -13.12
N LYS A 296 1.49 2.35 -12.75
CA LYS A 296 1.51 3.70 -13.34
C LYS A 296 2.89 4.39 -13.16
N LYS A 297 3.64 4.58 -14.26
CA LYS A 297 5.05 5.04 -14.28
C LYS A 297 5.28 6.47 -13.75
N ASN A 298 4.24 7.25 -13.49
CA ASN A 298 4.33 8.73 -13.40
C ASN A 298 4.51 9.32 -12.00
N GLU A 299 5.01 8.57 -11.02
CA GLU A 299 5.18 9.14 -9.67
C GLU A 299 6.53 8.73 -9.06
N VAL A 300 7.49 9.67 -9.04
CA VAL A 300 8.85 9.48 -8.48
C VAL A 300 8.79 8.94 -7.05
N ILE A 301 7.88 9.49 -6.24
CA ILE A 301 7.64 9.07 -4.85
C ILE A 301 7.25 7.60 -4.79
N LYS A 302 6.36 7.18 -5.69
CA LYS A 302 5.90 5.80 -5.74
C LYS A 302 7.04 4.88 -6.13
N ASN A 303 7.77 5.16 -7.22
CA ASN A 303 8.91 4.32 -7.62
C ASN A 303 9.97 4.22 -6.52
N LEU A 304 10.18 5.31 -5.77
CA LEU A 304 11.09 5.32 -4.65
C LEU A 304 10.60 4.44 -3.49
N ILE A 305 9.32 4.58 -3.11
CA ILE A 305 8.70 3.69 -2.11
C ILE A 305 8.75 2.24 -2.60
N LEU A 306 8.52 2.02 -3.90
CA LEU A 306 8.61 0.68 -4.48
C LEU A 306 10.00 0.08 -4.34
N SER A 307 11.03 0.90 -4.57
CA SER A 307 12.43 0.49 -4.40
C SER A 307 12.81 0.23 -2.94
N TYR A 308 12.15 0.90 -1.99
CA TYR A 308 12.39 0.70 -0.57
C TYR A 308 11.68 -0.52 0.01
N TYR A 309 10.53 -0.90 -0.56
CA TYR A 309 9.64 -1.89 0.05
C TYR A 309 9.76 -3.30 -0.53
N ASN A 310 10.50 -3.53 -1.63
CA ASN A 310 10.61 -4.85 -2.27
C ASN A 310 9.24 -5.55 -2.34
N LEU A 311 8.25 -4.87 -2.96
CA LEU A 311 6.85 -4.86 -2.51
C LEU A 311 6.07 -6.16 -2.32
N ILE A 312 6.60 -7.31 -2.69
CA ILE A 312 5.99 -8.58 -2.35
C ILE A 312 7.17 -9.54 -2.27
N ARG A 313 7.35 -10.26 -1.14
CA ARG A 313 8.39 -11.29 -1.10
C ARG A 313 8.16 -12.21 -2.31
N PRO A 314 9.18 -12.61 -3.08
CA PRO A 314 8.97 -13.46 -4.25
C PRO A 314 8.08 -14.69 -3.96
N GLU A 315 8.18 -15.25 -2.75
CA GLU A 315 7.31 -16.32 -2.26
C GLU A 315 5.83 -15.94 -2.19
N GLU A 316 5.52 -14.70 -1.81
CA GLU A 316 4.15 -14.18 -1.74
C GLU A 316 3.57 -13.97 -3.14
N ILE A 317 4.33 -13.46 -4.12
CA ILE A 317 3.89 -13.36 -5.53
C ILE A 317 3.53 -14.74 -6.07
N SER A 318 4.44 -15.71 -5.92
CA SER A 318 4.24 -17.08 -6.41
C SER A 318 3.01 -17.72 -5.77
N ALA A 319 2.78 -17.53 -4.46
CA ALA A 319 1.60 -18.03 -3.78
C ALA A 319 0.28 -17.41 -4.32
N ILE A 320 0.32 -16.15 -4.73
CA ILE A 320 -0.83 -15.43 -5.28
C ILE A 320 -1.11 -15.87 -6.71
N GLU A 321 -0.08 -15.98 -7.56
CA GLU A 321 -0.19 -16.49 -8.93
C GLU A 321 -0.80 -17.90 -8.92
N ASN A 322 -0.28 -18.79 -8.08
CA ASN A 322 -0.81 -20.14 -7.91
C ASN A 322 -2.30 -20.14 -7.48
N ARG A 323 -2.71 -19.25 -6.57
CA ARG A 323 -4.11 -19.18 -6.12
C ARG A 323 -5.03 -18.51 -7.14
N LEU A 324 -4.56 -17.49 -7.85
CA LEU A 324 -5.29 -16.88 -8.97
C LEU A 324 -5.48 -17.88 -10.09
N ASP A 325 -4.48 -18.72 -10.38
CA ASP A 325 -4.62 -19.80 -11.35
C ASP A 325 -5.60 -20.85 -10.88
N GLN A 326 -5.62 -21.20 -9.59
CA GLN A 326 -6.68 -22.05 -9.03
C GLN A 326 -8.08 -21.42 -9.15
N LEU A 327 -8.23 -20.12 -8.88
CA LEU A 327 -9.49 -19.41 -9.02
C LEU A 327 -9.92 -19.31 -10.49
N ARG A 328 -9.00 -19.02 -11.41
CA ARG A 328 -9.22 -19.05 -12.86
C ARG A 328 -9.63 -20.45 -13.32
N LEU A 329 -9.02 -21.50 -12.77
CA LEU A 329 -9.40 -22.89 -13.04
C LEU A 329 -10.80 -23.21 -12.49
N GLN A 330 -11.17 -22.70 -11.32
CA GLN A 330 -12.52 -22.85 -10.77
C GLN A 330 -13.57 -22.10 -11.58
N VAL A 331 -13.27 -20.87 -12.03
CA VAL A 331 -14.13 -20.09 -12.92
C VAL A 331 -14.25 -20.77 -14.28
N LYS A 332 -13.13 -21.19 -14.88
CA LYS A 332 -13.13 -22.02 -16.10
C LYS A 332 -13.99 -23.26 -15.90
N LYS A 333 -13.80 -24.00 -14.80
CA LYS A 333 -14.58 -25.21 -14.49
C LYS A 333 -16.08 -24.89 -14.36
N LYS A 334 -16.47 -23.82 -13.66
CA LYS A 334 -17.87 -23.38 -13.58
C LYS A 334 -18.43 -23.00 -14.94
N VAL A 335 -17.67 -22.26 -15.76
CA VAL A 335 -18.04 -21.92 -17.15
C VAL A 335 -18.18 -23.19 -17.99
N TRP A 336 -17.28 -24.16 -17.85
CA TRP A 336 -17.33 -25.46 -18.52
C TRP A 336 -18.53 -26.31 -18.07
N ASP A 337 -18.82 -26.34 -16.77
CA ASP A 337 -19.98 -27.02 -16.20
C ASP A 337 -21.30 -26.33 -16.62
N HIS A 338 -21.29 -25.01 -16.84
CA HIS A 338 -22.45 -24.22 -17.28
C HIS A 338 -22.67 -24.22 -18.81
N LEU A 339 -21.59 -24.33 -19.60
CA LEU A 339 -21.63 -24.50 -21.05
C LEU A 339 -22.11 -25.92 -21.45
N GLY A 340 -22.32 -26.80 -20.47
CA GLY A 340 -23.26 -27.91 -20.58
C GLY A 340 -22.91 -28.99 -21.61
N ASP A 341 -21.66 -29.06 -22.10
CA ASP A 341 -21.33 -30.08 -23.09
C ASP A 341 -20.76 -31.33 -22.42
N ALA A 342 -21.66 -32.12 -21.82
CA ALA A 342 -21.37 -33.44 -21.26
C ALA A 342 -20.65 -34.36 -22.27
N SER A 343 -20.80 -34.08 -23.57
CA SER A 343 -20.13 -34.75 -24.70
C SER A 343 -18.60 -34.63 -24.64
N LEU A 344 -18.08 -33.46 -24.29
CA LEU A 344 -16.63 -33.20 -24.23
C LEU A 344 -15.96 -33.88 -23.04
N LYS A 345 -16.70 -34.01 -21.93
CA LYS A 345 -16.27 -34.72 -20.72
C LYS A 345 -16.22 -36.24 -20.96
N TYR A 346 -17.15 -36.78 -21.75
CA TYR A 346 -17.15 -38.18 -22.20
C TYR A 346 -16.02 -38.49 -23.20
N LEU A 347 -15.74 -37.58 -24.12
CA LEU A 347 -14.68 -37.77 -25.13
C LEU A 347 -13.26 -37.76 -24.56
N LEU A 348 -13.00 -36.96 -23.52
CA LEU A 348 -11.69 -36.95 -22.84
C LEU A 348 -11.48 -38.17 -21.93
N ALA A 349 -12.56 -38.81 -21.46
CA ALA A 349 -12.50 -40.04 -20.67
C ALA A 349 -12.33 -41.31 -21.52
N ALA A 350 -12.57 -41.23 -22.84
CA ALA A 350 -12.55 -42.37 -23.75
C ALA A 350 -11.15 -42.74 -24.27
N GLU A 351 -10.08 -42.04 -23.87
CA GLU A 351 -8.68 -42.21 -24.33
C GLU A 351 -8.45 -42.24 -25.86
N ASP A 352 -9.48 -41.97 -26.67
CA ASP A 352 -9.38 -41.92 -28.13
C ASP A 352 -8.92 -40.54 -28.60
N ILE A 353 -7.60 -40.41 -28.72
CA ILE A 353 -6.89 -39.21 -29.16
C ILE A 353 -7.31 -38.77 -30.58
N SER A 354 -7.86 -39.67 -31.41
CA SER A 354 -8.33 -39.35 -32.76
C SER A 354 -9.58 -38.47 -32.74
N GLU A 355 -10.55 -38.81 -31.89
CA GLU A 355 -11.82 -38.10 -31.77
C GLU A 355 -11.62 -36.70 -31.15
N VAL A 356 -10.74 -36.59 -30.15
CA VAL A 356 -10.32 -35.33 -29.53
C VAL A 356 -9.63 -34.41 -30.54
N LYS A 357 -8.73 -34.95 -31.37
CA LYS A 357 -8.08 -34.18 -32.45
C LYS A 357 -9.10 -33.66 -33.48
N LYS A 358 -10.15 -34.42 -33.78
CA LYS A 358 -11.20 -34.03 -34.74
C LYS A 358 -12.05 -32.87 -34.21
N VAL A 359 -12.47 -32.92 -32.95
CA VAL A 359 -13.25 -31.85 -32.27
C VAL A 359 -12.42 -30.59 -32.05
N VAL A 360 -11.15 -30.73 -31.65
CA VAL A 360 -10.21 -29.61 -31.50
C VAL A 360 -9.92 -28.97 -32.86
N SER A 361 -9.77 -29.77 -33.93
CA SER A 361 -9.59 -29.24 -35.30
C SER A 361 -10.83 -28.50 -35.80
N GLN A 362 -12.04 -28.94 -35.44
CA GLN A 362 -13.29 -28.23 -35.73
C GLN A 362 -13.43 -26.93 -34.92
N LEU A 363 -12.96 -26.89 -33.67
CA LEU A 363 -12.94 -25.67 -32.86
C LEU A 363 -11.89 -24.65 -33.33
N ILE A 364 -10.72 -25.12 -33.76
CA ILE A 364 -9.64 -24.30 -34.35
C ILE A 364 -10.04 -23.78 -35.75
N SER A 365 -10.95 -24.47 -36.45
CA SER A 365 -11.46 -24.03 -37.76
C SER A 365 -12.42 -22.83 -37.70
N LYS A 366 -12.78 -22.32 -36.51
CA LYS A 366 -13.54 -21.07 -36.39
C LYS A 366 -12.63 -19.87 -36.65
N ASP A 367 -13.00 -19.06 -37.64
CA ASP A 367 -12.24 -17.93 -38.21
C ASP A 367 -11.60 -16.96 -37.20
N MET A 368 -12.13 -16.84 -35.98
CA MET A 368 -11.55 -15.98 -34.94
C MET A 368 -10.13 -16.41 -34.50
N VAL A 369 -9.81 -17.70 -34.43
CA VAL A 369 -8.50 -18.15 -33.91
C VAL A 369 -7.38 -17.92 -34.93
N ARG A 370 -7.68 -18.10 -36.23
CA ARG A 370 -6.74 -17.75 -37.30
C ARG A 370 -6.48 -16.25 -37.36
N GLU A 371 -7.52 -15.44 -37.17
CA GLU A 371 -7.37 -13.98 -37.19
C GLU A 371 -6.61 -13.47 -35.95
N SER A 372 -6.81 -14.06 -34.77
CA SER A 372 -5.99 -13.74 -33.58
C SER A 372 -4.50 -14.07 -33.76
N ILE A 373 -4.16 -15.20 -34.40
CA ILE A 373 -2.76 -15.57 -34.67
C ILE A 373 -2.11 -14.63 -35.70
N LYS A 374 -2.89 -14.20 -36.71
CA LYS A 374 -2.43 -13.26 -37.74
C LYS A 374 -2.23 -11.85 -37.18
N VAL A 375 -3.12 -11.39 -36.30
CA VAL A 375 -2.97 -10.13 -35.56
C VAL A 375 -1.73 -10.18 -34.68
N LEU A 376 -1.51 -11.25 -33.90
CA LEU A 376 -0.31 -11.43 -33.07
C LEU A 376 0.99 -11.36 -33.89
N LYS A 377 1.06 -12.04 -35.05
CA LYS A 377 2.24 -11.99 -35.93
C LYS A 377 2.48 -10.59 -36.52
N THR A 378 1.41 -9.84 -36.79
CA THR A 378 1.49 -8.48 -37.34
C THR A 378 1.92 -7.49 -36.26
N THR A 379 1.42 -7.64 -35.03
CA THR A 379 1.81 -6.85 -33.86
C THR A 379 3.28 -7.04 -33.48
N ILE A 380 3.80 -8.28 -33.53
CA ILE A 380 5.21 -8.59 -33.29
C ILE A 380 6.12 -7.94 -34.34
N ALA A 381 5.67 -7.82 -35.59
CA ALA A 381 6.42 -7.17 -36.67
C ALA A 381 6.40 -5.63 -36.61
N GLN A 382 5.51 -5.04 -35.81
CA GLN A 382 5.33 -3.59 -35.66
C GLN A 382 5.99 -2.99 -34.41
N MET A 383 6.53 -3.81 -33.51
CA MET A 383 7.30 -3.34 -32.36
C MET A 383 8.60 -2.68 -32.84
N ASN A 384 8.82 -1.42 -32.48
CA ASN A 384 9.98 -0.64 -32.90
C ASN A 384 11.26 -1.28 -32.34
N GLN A 385 12.06 -1.88 -33.22
CA GLN A 385 13.21 -2.72 -32.86
C GLN A 385 14.21 -2.01 -31.92
N LEU A 386 14.32 -0.69 -32.04
CA LEU A 386 15.20 0.16 -31.23
C LEU A 386 14.81 0.24 -29.74
N ASP A 387 13.52 0.32 -29.40
CA ASP A 387 13.07 0.42 -28.00
C ASP A 387 13.21 -0.92 -27.27
N PHE A 388 13.05 -2.01 -28.00
CA PHE A 388 13.32 -3.37 -27.54
C PHE A 388 14.82 -3.59 -27.32
N GLU A 389 15.66 -3.22 -28.29
CA GLU A 389 17.12 -3.31 -28.20
C GLU A 389 17.67 -2.48 -27.02
N ASN A 390 17.23 -1.22 -26.86
CA ASN A 390 17.63 -0.37 -25.72
C ASN A 390 17.25 -0.97 -24.37
N SER A 391 16.08 -1.60 -24.27
CA SER A 391 15.62 -2.26 -23.05
C SER A 391 16.43 -3.51 -22.74
N VAL A 392 16.78 -4.30 -23.74
CA VAL A 392 17.65 -5.48 -23.63
C VAL A 392 19.07 -5.07 -23.19
N THR A 393 19.68 -4.07 -23.85
CA THR A 393 20.99 -3.54 -23.47
C THR A 393 21.01 -2.99 -22.04
N GLY A 394 19.94 -2.32 -21.60
CA GLY A 394 19.79 -1.85 -20.23
C GLY A 394 19.70 -2.97 -19.18
N ILE A 395 19.06 -4.10 -19.54
CA ILE A 395 18.99 -5.30 -18.70
C ILE A 395 20.38 -5.96 -18.58
N GLU A 396 21.09 -6.12 -19.70
CA GLU A 396 22.44 -6.70 -19.71
C GLU A 396 23.44 -5.88 -18.88
N ALA A 397 23.42 -4.55 -19.00
CA ALA A 397 24.29 -3.66 -18.22
C ALA A 397 24.05 -3.80 -16.71
N ARG A 398 22.79 -3.93 -16.28
CA ARG A 398 22.42 -4.12 -14.86
C ARG A 398 22.82 -5.50 -14.36
N PHE A 399 22.63 -6.54 -15.18
CA PHE A 399 23.06 -7.90 -14.85
C PHE A 399 24.57 -7.96 -14.63
N ASN A 400 25.35 -7.35 -15.54
CA ASN A 400 26.81 -7.27 -15.43
C ASN A 400 27.27 -6.50 -14.19
N THR A 401 26.56 -5.44 -13.81
CA THR A 401 26.85 -4.68 -12.58
C THR A 401 26.64 -5.54 -11.33
N LEU A 402 25.52 -6.27 -11.27
CA LEU A 402 25.21 -7.22 -10.20
C LEU A 402 26.26 -8.32 -10.08
N GLN A 403 26.63 -8.91 -11.23
CA GLN A 403 27.60 -9.99 -11.27
C GLN A 403 28.96 -9.55 -10.72
N ARG A 404 29.45 -8.38 -11.15
CA ARG A 404 30.71 -7.82 -10.61
C ARG A 404 30.61 -7.53 -9.12
N ALA A 405 29.53 -6.89 -8.69
CA ALA A 405 29.32 -6.60 -7.27
C ALA A 405 29.30 -7.85 -6.37
N ILE A 406 28.77 -8.97 -6.88
CA ILE A 406 28.77 -10.27 -6.18
C ILE A 406 30.18 -10.87 -6.15
N ILE A 407 30.90 -10.85 -7.28
CA ILE A 407 32.27 -11.37 -7.39
C ILE A 407 33.23 -10.58 -6.49
N ASP A 408 33.10 -9.26 -6.50
CA ASP A 408 34.00 -8.33 -5.80
C ASP A 408 33.57 -8.10 -4.34
N GLY A 409 32.41 -8.60 -3.92
CA GLY A 409 31.88 -8.46 -2.55
C GLY A 409 31.56 -7.02 -2.14
N THR A 410 31.36 -6.11 -3.10
CA THR A 410 31.27 -4.66 -2.84
C THR A 410 29.89 -4.18 -2.39
N LEU A 411 28.85 -5.02 -2.50
CA LEU A 411 27.49 -4.70 -2.09
C LEU A 411 27.09 -5.52 -0.85
N GLY A 412 26.56 -4.84 0.16
CA GLY A 412 25.91 -5.50 1.28
C GLY A 412 24.62 -6.22 0.83
N PHE A 413 24.06 -7.05 1.72
CA PHE A 413 22.87 -7.85 1.43
C PHE A 413 21.67 -7.00 0.95
N ASN A 414 21.50 -5.82 1.52
CA ASN A 414 20.42 -4.91 1.16
C ASN A 414 20.68 -4.25 -0.22
N GLU A 415 21.91 -3.86 -0.50
CA GLU A 415 22.29 -3.26 -1.78
C GLU A 415 22.20 -4.28 -2.93
N MET A 416 22.59 -5.54 -2.70
CA MET A 416 22.37 -6.63 -3.65
C MET A 416 20.88 -6.85 -3.94
N SER A 417 20.04 -6.83 -2.90
CA SER A 417 18.59 -6.97 -3.07
C SER A 417 17.99 -5.84 -3.90
N ILE A 418 18.43 -4.59 -3.69
CA ILE A 418 17.99 -3.42 -4.46
C ILE A 418 18.36 -3.57 -5.94
N GLU A 419 19.60 -3.96 -6.26
CA GLU A 419 20.02 -4.12 -7.65
C GLU A 419 19.31 -5.29 -8.35
N GLN A 420 19.09 -6.41 -7.66
CA GLN A 420 18.29 -7.53 -8.19
C GLN A 420 16.87 -7.09 -8.54
N ASN A 421 16.27 -6.21 -7.74
CA ASN A 421 14.93 -5.70 -7.99
C ASN A 421 14.87 -4.73 -9.16
N LYS A 422 15.89 -3.88 -9.33
CA LYS A 422 16.01 -3.02 -10.52
C LYS A 422 16.11 -3.84 -11.81
N LEU A 423 16.87 -4.93 -11.78
CA LEU A 423 16.96 -5.88 -12.90
C LEU A 423 15.60 -6.52 -13.18
N ARG A 424 14.90 -7.00 -12.15
CA ARG A 424 13.57 -7.62 -12.28
C ARG A 424 12.52 -6.68 -12.85
N LEU A 425 12.49 -5.42 -12.41
CA LEU A 425 11.59 -4.39 -12.96
C LEU A 425 11.88 -4.09 -14.44
N SER A 426 13.16 -4.12 -14.82
CA SER A 426 13.56 -3.93 -16.23
C SER A 426 13.07 -5.09 -17.11
N ILE A 427 13.17 -6.33 -16.61
CA ILE A 427 12.64 -7.53 -17.29
C ILE A 427 11.11 -7.49 -17.39
N LEU A 428 10.40 -7.11 -16.33
CA LEU A 428 8.94 -6.97 -16.36
C LEU A 428 8.48 -5.86 -17.32
N THR A 429 9.27 -4.79 -17.44
CA THR A 429 9.01 -3.73 -18.42
C THR A 429 9.15 -4.26 -19.84
N LEU A 430 10.21 -5.01 -20.14
CA LEU A 430 10.38 -5.68 -21.43
C LEU A 430 9.22 -6.64 -21.72
N ALA A 431 8.81 -7.44 -20.73
CA ALA A 431 7.67 -8.35 -20.86
C ALA A 431 6.35 -7.60 -21.12
N SER A 432 6.14 -6.44 -20.50
CA SER A 432 4.94 -5.62 -20.76
C SER A 432 4.91 -5.04 -22.18
N MET A 433 6.08 -4.66 -22.72
CA MET A 433 6.20 -4.15 -24.09
C MET A 433 5.81 -5.22 -25.12
N ILE A 434 6.06 -6.49 -24.81
CA ILE A 434 5.66 -7.65 -25.64
C ILE A 434 4.14 -7.91 -25.55
N SER A 435 3.47 -7.43 -24.50
CA SER A 435 2.07 -7.79 -24.18
C SER A 435 1.00 -6.74 -24.54
N GLU A 436 1.39 -5.51 -24.89
CA GLU A 436 0.44 -4.46 -25.31
C GLU A 436 0.08 -4.61 -26.80
N GLU A 437 -1.15 -5.02 -27.11
CA GLU A 437 -1.72 -4.90 -28.46
C GLU A 437 -1.85 -3.40 -28.84
N PRO A 438 -1.51 -3.00 -30.07
CA PRO A 438 -1.85 -1.68 -30.56
C PRO A 438 -3.37 -1.59 -30.72
N ILE A 439 -4.00 -0.66 -30.01
CA ILE A 439 -5.41 -0.31 -30.20
C ILE A 439 -5.53 0.34 -31.59
N GLY A 440 -6.04 -0.41 -32.56
CA GLY A 440 -6.34 0.09 -33.89
C GLY A 440 -7.48 1.12 -33.86
N VAL A 441 -7.27 2.26 -34.52
CA VAL A 441 -8.31 3.16 -35.02
C VAL A 441 -8.88 2.60 -36.31
#